data_AF-A0A1J5CT60-F1
#
_entry.id   AF-A0A1J5CT60-F1
#
_cell.length_a   1.000
_cell.length_b   1.000
_cell.length_c   1.000
_cell.angle_alpha   90.00
_cell.angle_beta   90.00
_cell.angle_gamma   90.00
#
_symmetry.space_group_name_H-M   'P 1'
#
loop_
_entity.id
_entity.type
_entity.pdbx_description
1 polymer ?
#
loop_
_entity_poly.entity_id
_entity_poly.type
_entity_poly.pdbx_seq_one_letter_code
_entity_poly.pdbx_strand_id
1 'polypeptide(L)'
;MENTQGAYADADSIYGDVLTYTATLANGSALPSWLTFDAASRTFSGVPGNTDVGSLNVVVTATDTSGLSASSTFALNVANVNDAPTVAQPLAAQNITQGQLYQYTIPAGAFADPDSVHGDVLTYSAMLTDGSALPAWLTFDTASRTFSGTAGDPGSLSLRLVATDAAGASVATTFDLDVAYTSTPGQMLVGTSANNTLTGSAGDDTLDGLAGSDTMTGGLGNDTYLVDRAADKVIENAYQGIDTVQSTVTYTLAANVENLELLGTSSLAGYGNALDNIITGNSGSNTLDGGVGADTLVGGMGNDVYVVDNSGDVVTENPGEGTDRVNASIDYTLGSDLENLTLTGTTAITGTGTELNNAITGNALDNVLYGMDGNDTLNGGLGADTLVGGMGNDVYVVDNSGDVVTENPGELVQHCFCKFEFIRPGARAERLAKVSEDRRRVLRGYITSNLEGVKSLQRIPFMVAL
;
A
#
# COMPACT_ATOMS: atom_id res chain seq x y z
N MET A 1 -13.99 -44.40 37.53
CA MET A 1 -14.79 -45.61 37.22
C MET A 1 -15.24 -46.24 38.53
N GLU A 2 -16.51 -46.61 38.65
CA GLU A 2 -17.00 -47.38 39.80
C GLU A 2 -16.70 -48.87 39.57
N ASN A 3 -15.98 -49.49 40.49
CA ASN A 3 -15.94 -50.95 40.56
C ASN A 3 -17.32 -51.40 41.09
N THR A 4 -18.09 -52.12 40.26
CA THR A 4 -19.45 -52.54 40.60
C THR A 4 -19.48 -53.24 41.96
N GLN A 5 -20.31 -52.71 42.86
CA GLN A 5 -20.59 -53.28 44.16
C GLN A 5 -21.04 -54.75 43.99
N GLY A 6 -20.16 -55.70 44.34
CA GLY A 6 -20.40 -57.15 44.17
C GLY A 6 -19.29 -57.96 43.49
N ALA A 7 -18.17 -57.36 43.09
CA ALA A 7 -17.05 -58.10 42.48
C ALA A 7 -16.34 -59.08 43.44
N TYR A 8 -16.46 -58.85 44.76
CA TYR A 8 -15.97 -59.76 45.81
C TYR A 8 -17.07 -59.96 46.84
N ALA A 9 -17.29 -61.22 47.21
CA ALA A 9 -18.20 -61.62 48.29
C ALA A 9 -17.40 -62.43 49.31
N ASP A 10 -17.58 -62.09 50.58
CA ASP A 10 -17.00 -62.85 51.69
C ASP A 10 -18.01 -63.91 52.16
N ALA A 11 -17.55 -65.15 52.28
CA ALA A 11 -18.39 -66.27 52.71
C ALA A 11 -18.84 -66.12 54.18
N ASP A 12 -18.11 -65.34 54.99
CA ASP A 12 -18.36 -65.12 56.40
C ASP A 12 -18.95 -63.73 56.71
N SER A 13 -19.41 -62.99 55.69
CA SER A 13 -19.98 -61.63 55.85
C SER A 13 -21.19 -61.57 56.80
N ILE A 14 -21.86 -62.69 57.02
CA ILE A 14 -22.98 -62.88 57.98
C ILE A 14 -22.54 -62.85 59.46
N TYR A 15 -21.23 -62.89 59.74
CA TYR A 15 -20.64 -62.78 61.09
C TYR A 15 -19.93 -61.44 61.36
N GLY A 16 -20.05 -60.46 60.46
CA GLY A 16 -19.56 -59.09 60.68
C GLY A 16 -18.18 -58.78 60.10
N ASP A 17 -17.65 -59.63 59.22
CA ASP A 17 -16.37 -59.39 58.53
C ASP A 17 -16.45 -58.23 57.52
N VAL A 18 -15.36 -57.44 57.50
CA VAL A 18 -15.21 -56.26 56.63
C VAL A 18 -14.00 -56.45 55.74
N LEU A 19 -14.24 -56.39 54.42
CA LEU A 19 -13.16 -56.45 53.43
C LEU A 19 -12.42 -55.12 53.34
N THR A 20 -11.09 -55.21 53.35
CA THR A 20 -10.18 -54.10 52.99
C THR A 20 -9.71 -54.25 51.55
N TYR A 21 -9.55 -53.13 50.85
CA TYR A 21 -9.22 -53.11 49.43
C TYR A 21 -7.90 -52.37 49.17
N THR A 22 -7.05 -52.95 48.35
CA THR A 22 -5.85 -52.29 47.82
C THR A 22 -5.80 -52.42 46.30
N ALA A 23 -5.08 -51.51 45.64
CA ALA A 23 -4.88 -51.54 44.20
C ALA A 23 -3.41 -51.32 43.86
N THR A 24 -2.88 -52.16 42.96
CA THR A 24 -1.51 -52.11 42.45
C THR A 24 -1.51 -52.40 40.95
N LEU A 25 -0.36 -52.22 40.30
CA LEU A 25 -0.16 -52.74 38.95
C LEU A 25 0.06 -54.26 38.99
N ALA A 26 -0.17 -54.94 37.86
CA ALA A 26 -0.05 -56.40 37.75
C ALA A 26 1.35 -56.96 38.05
N ASN A 27 2.39 -56.13 37.97
CA ASN A 27 3.75 -56.46 38.36
C ASN A 27 4.03 -56.23 39.87
N GLY A 28 3.03 -55.81 40.64
CA GLY A 28 3.12 -55.52 42.08
C GLY A 28 3.59 -54.09 42.43
N SER A 29 3.88 -53.23 41.45
CA SER A 29 4.27 -51.83 41.73
C SER A 29 3.07 -50.97 42.11
N ALA A 30 3.34 -49.80 42.71
CA ALA A 30 2.32 -48.79 42.98
C ALA A 30 1.63 -48.30 41.70
N LEU A 31 0.42 -47.76 41.85
CA LEU A 31 -0.27 -47.08 40.76
C LEU A 31 0.51 -45.81 40.34
N PRO A 32 0.43 -45.40 39.06
CA PRO A 32 0.98 -44.13 38.61
C PRO A 32 0.43 -42.95 39.42
N SER A 33 1.20 -41.86 39.51
CA SER A 33 0.83 -40.68 40.29
C SER A 33 -0.47 -40.02 39.84
N TRP A 34 -0.89 -40.20 38.58
CA TRP A 34 -2.15 -39.67 38.07
C TRP A 34 -3.37 -40.51 38.47
N LEU A 35 -3.20 -41.78 38.87
CA LEU A 35 -4.29 -42.71 39.15
C LEU A 35 -4.38 -43.02 40.65
N THR A 36 -5.43 -42.53 41.29
CA THR A 36 -5.71 -42.76 42.71
C THR A 36 -6.84 -43.78 42.89
N PHE A 37 -6.68 -44.68 43.86
CA PHE A 37 -7.72 -45.61 44.31
C PHE A 37 -8.16 -45.26 45.73
N ASP A 38 -9.42 -44.91 45.91
CA ASP A 38 -10.03 -44.76 47.23
C ASP A 38 -10.64 -46.10 47.66
N ALA A 39 -10.04 -46.74 48.66
CA ALA A 39 -10.47 -48.04 49.17
C ALA A 39 -11.85 -47.99 49.87
N ALA A 40 -12.26 -46.83 50.41
CA ALA A 40 -13.54 -46.70 51.11
C ALA A 40 -14.72 -46.65 50.13
N SER A 41 -14.58 -45.86 49.06
CA SER A 41 -15.60 -45.75 48.01
C SER A 41 -15.40 -46.74 46.86
N ARG A 42 -14.25 -47.42 46.80
CA ARG A 42 -13.83 -48.35 45.72
C ARG A 42 -13.81 -47.67 44.35
N THR A 43 -13.46 -46.39 44.34
CA THR A 43 -13.44 -45.58 43.12
C THR A 43 -12.01 -45.30 42.68
N PHE A 44 -11.82 -45.34 41.36
CA PHE A 44 -10.60 -44.82 40.72
C PHE A 44 -10.87 -43.41 40.17
N SER A 45 -9.97 -42.47 40.47
CA SER A 45 -9.99 -41.08 39.99
C SER A 45 -8.60 -40.63 39.53
N GLY A 46 -8.54 -39.78 38.51
CA GLY A 46 -7.28 -39.32 37.94
C GLY A 46 -7.46 -38.57 36.63
N VAL A 47 -6.42 -37.86 36.19
CA VAL A 47 -6.34 -37.24 34.86
C VAL A 47 -5.02 -37.70 34.22
N PRO A 48 -5.04 -38.66 33.28
CA PRO A 48 -3.84 -39.09 32.60
C PRO A 48 -3.29 -37.97 31.70
N GLY A 49 -1.96 -37.90 31.57
CA GLY A 49 -1.29 -37.07 30.57
C GLY A 49 -0.94 -37.88 29.32
N ASN A 50 -0.31 -37.21 28.35
CA ASN A 50 0.05 -37.84 27.10
C ASN A 50 1.07 -39.00 27.24
N THR A 51 1.92 -38.96 28.29
CA THR A 51 2.85 -40.06 28.63
C THR A 51 2.16 -41.30 29.18
N ASP A 52 0.89 -41.21 29.53
CA ASP A 52 0.11 -42.28 30.16
C ASP A 52 -0.80 -43.03 29.17
N VAL A 53 -0.84 -42.59 27.90
CA VAL A 53 -1.57 -43.25 26.81
C VAL A 53 -1.05 -44.69 26.64
N GLY A 54 -1.97 -45.64 26.55
CA GLY A 54 -1.66 -47.06 26.51
C GLY A 54 -2.51 -47.89 27.47
N SER A 55 -2.09 -49.13 27.73
CA SER A 55 -2.84 -50.08 28.56
C SER A 55 -2.12 -50.32 29.89
N LEU A 56 -2.85 -50.14 30.98
CA LEU A 56 -2.39 -50.46 32.34
C LEU A 56 -3.17 -51.65 32.90
N ASN A 57 -2.49 -52.70 33.31
CA ASN A 57 -3.12 -53.82 34.00
C ASN A 57 -3.15 -53.54 35.51
N VAL A 58 -4.35 -53.26 36.03
CA VAL A 58 -4.58 -52.92 37.44
C VAL A 58 -5.13 -54.14 38.17
N VAL A 59 -4.52 -54.45 39.31
CA VAL A 59 -4.94 -55.52 40.22
C VAL A 59 -5.60 -54.87 41.42
N VAL A 60 -6.84 -55.28 41.71
CA VAL A 60 -7.53 -54.95 42.96
C VAL A 60 -7.51 -56.18 43.84
N THR A 61 -7.06 -56.03 45.08
CA THR A 61 -7.00 -57.12 46.07
C THR A 61 -7.95 -56.81 47.21
N ALA A 62 -8.89 -57.72 47.47
CA ALA A 62 -9.75 -57.70 48.64
C ALA A 62 -9.14 -58.63 49.70
N THR A 63 -9.02 -58.16 50.93
CA THR A 63 -8.48 -58.94 52.06
C THR A 63 -9.48 -58.93 53.21
N ASP A 64 -9.79 -60.11 53.74
CA ASP A 64 -10.66 -60.27 54.91
C ASP A 64 -9.94 -59.89 56.22
N THR A 65 -10.68 -59.89 57.33
CA THR A 65 -10.14 -59.55 58.65
C THR A 65 -9.12 -60.57 59.17
N SER A 66 -9.14 -61.78 58.61
CA SER A 66 -8.23 -62.90 58.91
C SER A 66 -6.96 -62.89 58.05
N GLY A 67 -6.87 -61.98 57.07
CA GLY A 67 -5.72 -61.80 56.18
C GLY A 67 -5.73 -62.67 54.93
N LEU A 68 -6.80 -63.40 54.63
CA LEU A 68 -6.94 -64.10 53.35
C LEU A 68 -7.37 -63.11 52.27
N SER A 69 -6.85 -63.29 51.06
CA SER A 69 -7.08 -62.35 49.98
C SER A 69 -7.48 -63.01 48.66
N ALA A 70 -8.25 -62.26 47.87
CA ALA A 70 -8.58 -62.56 46.50
C ALA A 70 -8.32 -61.33 45.62
N SER A 71 -7.86 -61.54 44.39
CA SER A 71 -7.50 -60.48 43.47
C SER A 71 -8.15 -60.67 42.10
N SER A 72 -8.38 -59.55 41.41
CA SER A 72 -8.90 -59.48 40.05
C SER A 72 -8.11 -58.43 39.29
N THR A 73 -7.89 -58.69 38.02
CA THR A 73 -7.14 -57.82 37.12
C THR A 73 -8.05 -57.30 36.03
N PHE A 74 -7.98 -55.99 35.77
CA PHE A 74 -8.59 -55.38 34.59
C PHE A 74 -7.59 -54.51 33.86
N ALA A 75 -7.80 -54.34 32.55
CA ALA A 75 -7.02 -53.42 31.74
C ALA A 75 -7.70 -52.05 31.72
N LEU A 76 -6.94 -51.02 32.08
CA LEU A 76 -7.30 -49.62 31.90
C LEU A 76 -6.60 -49.09 30.66
N ASN A 77 -7.37 -48.81 29.61
CA ASN A 77 -6.85 -48.24 28.37
C ASN A 77 -7.04 -46.72 28.39
N VAL A 78 -5.94 -45.99 28.35
CA VAL A 78 -5.92 -44.54 28.12
C VAL A 78 -5.78 -44.33 26.62
N ALA A 79 -6.81 -43.77 26.00
CA ALA A 79 -6.81 -43.44 24.58
C ALA A 79 -6.06 -42.12 24.35
N ASN A 80 -5.37 -42.02 23.20
CA ASN A 80 -4.81 -40.75 22.77
C ASN A 80 -5.92 -39.76 22.38
N VAL A 81 -5.74 -38.48 22.69
CA VAL A 81 -6.59 -37.38 22.21
C VAL A 81 -5.69 -36.41 21.47
N ASN A 82 -6.13 -35.96 20.30
CA ASN A 82 -5.32 -35.09 19.46
C ASN A 82 -5.03 -33.74 20.13
N ASP A 83 -3.75 -33.43 20.28
CA ASP A 83 -3.18 -32.16 20.71
C ASP A 83 -2.62 -31.41 19.50
N ALA A 84 -2.90 -30.12 19.38
CA ALA A 84 -2.41 -29.34 18.24
C ALA A 84 -0.87 -29.16 18.28
N PRO A 85 -0.21 -29.04 17.11
CA PRO A 85 1.22 -28.77 17.05
C PRO A 85 1.58 -27.39 17.61
N THR A 86 2.82 -27.25 18.06
CA THR A 86 3.38 -26.01 18.62
C THR A 86 4.67 -25.58 17.93
N VAL A 87 4.96 -24.28 17.92
CA VAL A 87 6.28 -23.77 17.51
C VAL A 87 7.25 -23.98 18.66
N ALA A 88 8.20 -24.89 18.48
CA ALA A 88 9.20 -25.23 19.50
C ALA A 88 10.46 -24.35 19.38
N GLN A 89 10.82 -23.94 18.17
CA GLN A 89 11.93 -23.02 17.93
C GLN A 89 11.57 -22.02 16.81
N PRO A 90 11.71 -20.70 17.05
CA PRO A 90 11.50 -19.71 16.00
C PRO A 90 12.59 -19.82 14.93
N LEU A 91 12.23 -19.50 13.69
CA LEU A 91 13.16 -19.48 12.57
C LEU A 91 13.87 -18.12 12.49
N ALA A 92 15.16 -18.13 12.19
CA ALA A 92 15.96 -16.91 12.04
C ALA A 92 15.90 -16.37 10.61
N ALA A 93 16.00 -15.05 10.47
CA ALA A 93 16.11 -14.40 9.16
C ALA A 93 17.30 -14.96 8.37
N GLN A 94 17.12 -15.10 7.06
CA GLN A 94 18.10 -15.62 6.12
C GLN A 94 18.54 -14.49 5.19
N ASN A 95 19.82 -14.46 4.83
CA ASN A 95 20.38 -13.49 3.91
C ASN A 95 21.04 -14.22 2.76
N ILE A 96 20.70 -13.86 1.54
CA ILE A 96 21.32 -14.38 0.32
C ILE A 96 21.56 -13.25 -0.67
N THR A 97 22.36 -13.51 -1.69
CA THR A 97 22.57 -12.57 -2.79
C THR A 97 21.82 -13.06 -4.03
N GLN A 98 21.26 -12.16 -4.83
CA GLN A 98 20.62 -12.47 -6.10
C GLN A 98 21.50 -13.38 -6.96
N GLY A 99 20.87 -14.32 -7.67
CA GLY A 99 21.54 -15.32 -8.50
C GLY A 99 22.26 -16.44 -7.72
N GLN A 100 22.40 -16.36 -6.39
CA GLN A 100 22.95 -17.47 -5.60
C GLN A 100 21.94 -18.60 -5.46
N LEU A 101 22.44 -19.83 -5.40
CA LEU A 101 21.63 -20.99 -5.05
C LEU A 101 21.22 -20.88 -3.58
N TYR A 102 19.93 -20.76 -3.32
CA TYR A 102 19.34 -20.86 -2.00
C TYR A 102 19.02 -22.31 -1.67
N GLN A 103 19.42 -22.76 -0.48
CA GLN A 103 18.97 -24.02 0.09
C GLN A 103 18.88 -23.87 1.61
N TYR A 104 17.67 -24.00 2.16
CA TYR A 104 17.42 -23.90 3.59
C TYR A 104 16.44 -24.98 4.03
N THR A 105 16.95 -25.93 4.83
CA THR A 105 16.13 -27.00 5.41
C THR A 105 15.66 -26.57 6.80
N ILE A 106 14.35 -26.61 7.00
CA ILE A 106 13.72 -26.30 8.29
C ILE A 106 14.27 -27.24 9.37
N PRO A 107 14.78 -26.69 10.49
CA PRO A 107 15.27 -27.51 11.59
C PRO A 107 14.20 -28.49 12.08
N ALA A 108 14.59 -29.74 12.33
CA ALA A 108 13.64 -30.78 12.74
C ALA A 108 12.91 -30.47 14.06
N GLY A 109 13.48 -29.59 14.89
CA GLY A 109 12.89 -29.11 16.14
C GLY A 109 12.16 -27.76 16.04
N ALA A 110 11.91 -27.23 14.84
CA ALA A 110 11.15 -25.99 14.68
C ALA A 110 9.70 -26.13 15.17
N PHE A 111 9.11 -27.31 14.95
CA PHE A 111 7.77 -27.66 15.40
C PHE A 111 7.83 -28.91 16.28
N ALA A 112 6.95 -28.95 17.28
CA ALA A 112 6.75 -30.11 18.13
C ALA A 112 5.26 -30.42 18.23
N ASP A 113 4.95 -31.70 18.18
CA ASP A 113 3.60 -32.20 18.36
C ASP A 113 3.60 -33.21 19.51
N PRO A 114 2.77 -33.02 20.55
CA PRO A 114 2.67 -33.97 21.65
C PRO A 114 2.36 -35.40 21.18
N ASP A 115 1.57 -35.57 20.13
CA ASP A 115 1.12 -36.87 19.63
C ASP A 115 2.15 -37.59 18.76
N SER A 116 3.27 -36.94 18.44
CA SER A 116 4.37 -37.56 17.67
C SER A 116 4.87 -38.86 18.31
N VAL A 117 4.85 -38.97 19.64
CA VAL A 117 5.26 -40.21 20.34
C VAL A 117 4.29 -41.37 20.14
N HIS A 118 3.05 -41.07 19.73
CA HIS A 118 1.99 -42.02 19.42
C HIS A 118 1.81 -42.24 17.92
N GLY A 119 2.74 -41.74 17.11
CA GLY A 119 2.81 -41.96 15.66
C GLY A 119 2.16 -40.88 14.80
N ASP A 120 1.79 -39.73 15.36
CA ASP A 120 1.39 -38.57 14.55
C ASP A 120 2.57 -38.05 13.73
N VAL A 121 2.27 -37.56 12.53
CA VAL A 121 3.24 -37.05 11.55
C VAL A 121 2.76 -35.71 11.02
N LEU A 122 3.59 -34.69 11.21
CA LEU A 122 3.32 -33.36 10.69
C LEU A 122 3.49 -33.27 9.18
N THR A 123 2.57 -32.56 8.55
CA THR A 123 2.66 -32.09 7.16
C THR A 123 2.94 -30.59 7.14
N TYR A 124 3.58 -30.12 6.06
CA TYR A 124 4.06 -28.74 5.95
C TYR A 124 3.56 -28.03 4.70
N SER A 125 3.36 -26.72 4.78
CA SER A 125 3.10 -25.84 3.64
C SER A 125 3.72 -24.46 3.85
N ALA A 126 4.08 -23.78 2.77
CA ALA A 126 4.68 -22.46 2.81
C ALA A 126 4.03 -21.50 1.80
N MET A 127 3.93 -20.22 2.18
CA MET A 127 3.42 -19.11 1.37
C MET A 127 4.04 -17.80 1.88
N LEU A 128 3.76 -16.67 1.22
CA LEU A 128 4.11 -15.36 1.76
C LEU A 128 3.11 -14.95 2.87
N THR A 129 3.51 -14.07 3.79
CA THR A 129 2.68 -13.64 4.92
C THR A 129 1.40 -12.92 4.52
N ASP A 130 1.37 -12.30 3.34
CA ASP A 130 0.19 -11.67 2.74
C ASP A 130 -0.80 -12.68 2.11
N GLY A 131 -0.45 -13.97 2.10
CA GLY A 131 -1.25 -15.06 1.53
C GLY A 131 -0.98 -15.32 0.04
N SER A 132 -0.08 -14.56 -0.59
CA SER A 132 0.33 -14.81 -1.97
C SER A 132 1.25 -16.04 -2.08
N ALA A 133 1.36 -16.58 -3.29
CA ALA A 133 2.24 -17.71 -3.57
C ALA A 133 3.71 -17.31 -3.44
N LEU A 134 4.58 -18.29 -3.19
CA LEU A 134 6.02 -18.07 -3.25
C LEU A 134 6.42 -17.58 -4.66
N PRO A 135 7.41 -16.68 -4.78
CA PRO A 135 7.88 -16.22 -6.08
C PRO A 135 8.41 -17.41 -6.90
N ALA A 136 8.33 -17.31 -8.23
CA ALA A 136 8.60 -18.43 -9.13
C ALA A 136 9.99 -19.08 -8.95
N TRP A 137 10.95 -18.31 -8.43
CA TRP A 137 12.31 -18.78 -8.18
C TRP A 137 12.47 -19.58 -6.89
N LEU A 138 11.53 -19.48 -5.94
CA LEU A 138 11.58 -20.10 -4.61
C LEU A 138 10.55 -21.23 -4.49
N THR A 139 11.02 -22.45 -4.25
CA THR A 139 10.18 -23.64 -4.06
C THR A 139 10.36 -24.20 -2.65
N PHE A 140 9.28 -24.69 -2.04
CA PHE A 140 9.33 -25.44 -0.78
C PHE A 140 8.94 -26.91 -1.02
N ASP A 141 9.88 -27.82 -0.79
CA ASP A 141 9.62 -29.26 -0.78
C ASP A 141 9.13 -29.69 0.61
N THR A 142 7.88 -30.14 0.67
CA THR A 142 7.21 -30.51 1.92
C THR A 142 7.73 -31.82 2.52
N ALA A 143 8.29 -32.71 1.71
CA ALA A 143 8.84 -34.00 2.17
C ALA A 143 10.22 -33.83 2.81
N SER A 144 11.08 -33.03 2.19
CA SER A 144 12.42 -32.71 2.72
C SER A 144 12.40 -31.54 3.72
N ARG A 145 11.32 -30.74 3.74
CA ARG A 145 11.18 -29.47 4.48
C ARG A 145 12.24 -28.46 4.07
N THR A 146 12.52 -28.40 2.77
CA THR A 146 13.61 -27.59 2.23
C THR A 146 13.06 -26.52 1.30
N PHE A 147 13.39 -25.27 1.59
CA PHE A 147 13.34 -24.20 0.61
C PHE A 147 14.53 -24.30 -0.32
N SER A 148 14.29 -24.20 -1.62
CA SER A 148 15.34 -24.20 -2.64
C SER A 148 14.98 -23.33 -3.83
N GLY A 149 15.99 -22.77 -4.47
CA GLY A 149 15.81 -21.87 -5.60
C GLY A 149 17.10 -21.19 -6.01
N THR A 150 17.09 -20.48 -7.12
CA THR A 150 18.14 -19.49 -7.44
C THR A 150 17.56 -18.13 -7.10
N ALA A 151 18.18 -17.39 -6.18
CA ALA A 151 17.65 -16.13 -5.70
C ALA A 151 17.32 -15.19 -6.87
N GLY A 152 16.06 -14.74 -6.93
CA GLY A 152 15.59 -13.78 -7.92
C GLY A 152 15.81 -12.35 -7.42
N ASP A 153 14.78 -11.54 -7.56
CA ASP A 153 14.83 -10.10 -7.32
C ASP A 153 15.25 -9.75 -5.88
N PRO A 154 16.12 -8.75 -5.69
CA PRO A 154 16.50 -8.24 -4.38
C PRO A 154 15.30 -7.67 -3.63
N GLY A 155 15.36 -7.75 -2.31
CA GLY A 155 14.25 -7.36 -1.44
C GLY A 155 14.08 -8.31 -0.27
N SER A 156 13.13 -8.01 0.60
CA SER A 156 12.81 -8.82 1.77
C SER A 156 11.52 -9.60 1.53
N LEU A 157 11.60 -10.93 1.66
CA LEU A 157 10.43 -11.82 1.59
C LEU A 157 10.08 -12.31 3.00
N SER A 158 8.91 -11.91 3.51
CA SER A 158 8.37 -12.49 4.75
C SER A 158 7.64 -13.80 4.45
N LEU A 159 8.27 -14.91 4.83
CA LEU A 159 7.80 -16.26 4.57
C LEU A 159 6.97 -16.78 5.74
N ARG A 160 5.82 -17.40 5.44
CA ARG A 160 4.93 -18.07 6.41
C ARG A 160 4.98 -19.58 6.21
N LEU A 161 5.40 -20.30 7.24
CA LEU A 161 5.46 -21.77 7.26
C LEU A 161 4.43 -22.32 8.23
N VAL A 162 3.62 -23.28 7.77
CA VAL A 162 2.56 -23.95 8.53
C VAL A 162 2.89 -25.41 8.72
N ALA A 163 2.79 -25.91 9.96
CA ALA A 163 2.79 -27.32 10.29
C ALA A 163 1.38 -27.77 10.68
N THR A 164 0.93 -28.91 10.18
CA THR A 164 -0.42 -29.46 10.41
C THR A 164 -0.32 -30.93 10.82
N ASP A 165 -1.00 -31.30 11.90
CA ASP A 165 -1.10 -32.68 12.39
C ASP A 165 -2.05 -33.54 11.55
N ALA A 166 -2.13 -34.84 11.85
CA ALA A 166 -2.98 -35.77 11.12
C ALA A 166 -4.49 -35.50 11.30
N ALA A 167 -4.90 -34.80 12.36
CA ALA A 167 -6.29 -34.39 12.59
C ALA A 167 -6.66 -33.04 11.97
N GLY A 168 -5.68 -32.32 11.40
CA GLY A 168 -5.86 -31.03 10.74
C GLY A 168 -5.68 -29.81 11.65
N ALA A 169 -5.25 -29.96 12.91
CA ALA A 169 -4.86 -28.81 13.71
C ALA A 169 -3.50 -28.29 13.23
N SER A 170 -3.31 -26.97 13.26
CA SER A 170 -2.16 -26.34 12.62
C SER A 170 -1.58 -25.19 13.44
N VAL A 171 -0.28 -24.96 13.26
CA VAL A 171 0.45 -23.83 13.81
C VAL A 171 1.35 -23.23 12.74
N ALA A 172 1.60 -21.93 12.81
CA ALA A 172 2.43 -21.22 11.85
C ALA A 172 3.57 -20.45 12.53
N THR A 173 4.67 -20.30 11.80
CA THR A 173 5.77 -19.40 12.15
C THR A 173 6.20 -18.63 10.90
N THR A 174 6.96 -17.55 11.10
CA THR A 174 7.44 -16.68 10.03
C THR A 174 8.93 -16.40 10.17
N PHE A 175 9.60 -16.13 9.05
CA PHE A 175 10.95 -15.59 9.01
C PHE A 175 11.15 -14.79 7.72
N ASP A 176 12.10 -13.85 7.75
CA ASP A 176 12.43 -13.03 6.60
C ASP A 176 13.58 -13.67 5.79
N LEU A 177 13.48 -13.60 4.47
CA LEU A 177 14.55 -13.92 3.53
C LEU A 177 14.93 -12.65 2.77
N ASP A 178 16.08 -12.09 3.13
CA ASP A 178 16.63 -10.89 2.51
C ASP A 178 17.53 -11.29 1.34
N VAL A 179 17.17 -10.86 0.13
CA VAL A 179 17.97 -11.03 -1.08
C VAL A 179 18.68 -9.71 -1.38
N ALA A 180 20.01 -9.70 -1.33
CA ALA A 180 20.85 -8.56 -1.64
C ALA A 180 21.33 -8.58 -3.10
N TYR A 181 21.65 -7.43 -3.69
CA TYR A 181 22.33 -7.35 -5.00
C TYR A 181 23.72 -7.99 -4.96
N THR A 182 24.14 -8.62 -6.07
CA THR A 182 25.56 -8.96 -6.27
C THR A 182 26.31 -7.67 -6.54
N SER A 183 27.00 -7.10 -5.55
CA SER A 183 27.75 -5.86 -5.78
C SER A 183 28.97 -6.09 -6.67
N THR A 184 28.79 -6.02 -7.99
CA THR A 184 29.90 -5.66 -8.88
C THR A 184 30.14 -4.15 -8.76
N PRO A 185 31.39 -3.67 -8.82
CA PRO A 185 31.63 -2.22 -8.87
C PRO A 185 30.97 -1.63 -10.11
N GLY A 186 30.33 -0.46 -9.95
CA GLY A 186 29.84 0.34 -11.06
C GLY A 186 30.94 0.73 -12.05
N GLN A 187 30.57 0.84 -13.32
CA GLN A 187 31.42 1.13 -14.46
C GLN A 187 30.91 2.37 -15.20
N MET A 188 31.82 3.07 -15.88
CA MET A 188 31.44 4.10 -16.85
C MET A 188 31.62 3.53 -18.26
N LEU A 189 30.51 3.32 -18.96
CA LEU A 189 30.46 2.84 -20.33
C LEU A 189 30.24 4.02 -21.26
N VAL A 190 31.26 4.38 -22.03
CA VAL A 190 31.19 5.48 -23.00
C VAL A 190 31.26 4.92 -24.41
N GLY A 191 30.29 5.29 -25.23
CA GLY A 191 30.19 4.97 -26.65
C GLY A 191 31.09 5.84 -27.52
N THR A 192 30.60 6.06 -28.73
CA THR A 192 31.26 6.77 -29.82
C THR A 192 30.22 7.65 -30.52
N SER A 193 30.63 8.45 -31.49
CA SER A 193 29.67 9.24 -32.29
C SER A 193 28.80 8.43 -33.27
N ALA A 194 28.67 7.12 -33.08
CA ALA A 194 27.97 6.20 -33.96
C ALA A 194 27.02 5.34 -33.14
N ASN A 195 25.98 4.80 -33.76
CA ASN A 195 24.98 3.99 -33.06
C ASN A 195 25.63 2.80 -32.35
N ASN A 196 25.55 2.80 -31.03
CA ASN A 196 26.14 1.85 -30.11
C ASN A 196 25.05 1.02 -29.41
N THR A 197 25.46 -0.15 -28.95
CA THR A 197 24.72 -0.94 -27.98
C THR A 197 25.61 -1.08 -26.76
N LEU A 198 25.23 -0.41 -25.67
CA LEU A 198 25.93 -0.43 -24.40
C LEU A 198 25.16 -1.36 -23.45
N THR A 199 25.88 -2.25 -22.78
CA THR A 199 25.31 -3.17 -21.80
C THR A 199 26.19 -3.16 -20.56
N GLY A 200 25.64 -2.68 -19.46
CA GLY A 200 26.29 -2.71 -18.15
C GLY A 200 26.21 -4.09 -17.51
N SER A 201 26.41 -4.11 -16.21
CA SER A 201 26.75 -5.24 -15.37
C SER A 201 25.73 -5.40 -14.25
N ALA A 202 26.16 -5.70 -13.03
CA ALA A 202 25.26 -5.85 -11.89
C ALA A 202 25.49 -4.80 -10.79
N GLY A 203 26.25 -3.75 -11.12
CA GLY A 203 26.54 -2.64 -10.23
C GLY A 203 26.13 -1.34 -10.88
N ASP A 204 26.04 -0.30 -10.08
CA ASP A 204 25.57 1.05 -10.47
C ASP A 204 26.43 1.65 -11.60
N ASP A 205 26.04 1.38 -12.84
CA ASP A 205 26.77 1.73 -14.05
C ASP A 205 26.29 3.08 -14.61
N THR A 206 27.19 3.82 -15.24
CA THR A 206 26.87 5.04 -16.01
C THR A 206 27.08 4.76 -17.49
N LEU A 207 26.03 4.90 -18.29
CA LEU A 207 26.03 4.63 -19.72
C LEU A 207 25.87 5.94 -20.50
N ASP A 208 26.84 6.25 -21.35
CA ASP A 208 26.85 7.44 -22.21
C ASP A 208 27.09 7.02 -23.67
N GLY A 209 26.05 7.06 -24.49
CA GLY A 209 26.14 6.76 -25.92
C GLY A 209 26.99 7.78 -26.71
N LEU A 210 27.13 9.00 -26.19
CA LEU A 210 27.49 10.20 -26.96
C LEU A 210 26.52 10.41 -28.14
N ALA A 211 26.99 11.04 -29.22
CA ALA A 211 26.16 11.25 -30.38
C ALA A 211 25.83 9.91 -31.08
N GLY A 212 24.56 9.63 -31.33
CA GLY A 212 24.22 8.43 -32.07
C GLY A 212 22.73 8.20 -32.17
N SER A 213 22.36 6.94 -32.28
CA SER A 213 21.03 6.47 -31.89
C SER A 213 21.33 5.19 -31.15
N ASP A 214 21.52 5.36 -29.85
CA ASP A 214 22.17 4.36 -29.03
C ASP A 214 21.13 3.49 -28.32
N THR A 215 21.51 2.27 -27.99
CA THR A 215 20.71 1.40 -27.14
C THR A 215 21.51 1.10 -25.89
N MET A 216 20.99 1.50 -24.74
CA MET A 216 21.66 1.38 -23.45
C MET A 216 20.85 0.47 -22.53
N THR A 217 21.51 -0.52 -21.94
CA THR A 217 20.93 -1.48 -20.99
C THR A 217 21.82 -1.52 -19.77
N GLY A 218 21.35 -1.02 -18.63
CA GLY A 218 22.17 -0.86 -17.43
C GLY A 218 22.54 -2.21 -16.80
N GLY A 219 21.57 -3.10 -16.67
CA GLY A 219 21.79 -4.39 -16.03
C GLY A 219 21.17 -4.36 -14.64
N LEU A 220 21.79 -4.99 -13.63
CA LEU A 220 21.36 -4.84 -12.24
C LEU A 220 22.12 -3.69 -11.58
N GLY A 221 21.61 -3.17 -10.46
CA GLY A 221 22.18 -2.01 -9.79
C GLY A 221 21.40 -0.75 -10.14
N ASN A 222 21.72 0.37 -9.49
CA ASN A 222 21.09 1.65 -9.76
C ASN A 222 21.88 2.38 -10.83
N ASP A 223 21.44 2.25 -12.08
CA ASP A 223 22.17 2.71 -13.25
C ASP A 223 21.78 4.14 -13.64
N THR A 224 22.70 4.83 -14.33
CA THR A 224 22.49 6.17 -14.88
C THR A 224 22.70 6.18 -16.39
N TYR A 225 21.69 6.60 -17.14
CA TYR A 225 21.72 6.69 -18.60
C TYR A 225 21.80 8.16 -19.05
N LEU A 226 22.83 8.52 -19.81
CA LEU A 226 22.98 9.85 -20.39
C LEU A 226 22.35 9.86 -21.78
N VAL A 227 21.25 10.58 -21.93
CA VAL A 227 20.50 10.71 -23.17
C VAL A 227 20.69 12.10 -23.77
N ASP A 228 21.26 12.16 -24.96
CA ASP A 228 21.47 13.42 -25.69
C ASP A 228 20.65 13.53 -26.97
N ARG A 229 19.96 12.45 -27.36
CA ARG A 229 19.13 12.41 -28.57
C ARG A 229 17.85 11.63 -28.35
N ALA A 230 16.76 12.14 -28.92
CA ALA A 230 15.44 11.47 -28.87
C ALA A 230 15.42 10.09 -29.57
N ALA A 231 16.48 9.74 -30.30
CA ALA A 231 16.63 8.44 -30.95
C ALA A 231 17.33 7.40 -30.06
N ASP A 232 17.85 7.80 -28.90
CA ASP A 232 18.46 6.88 -27.95
C ASP A 232 17.39 6.10 -27.20
N LYS A 233 17.71 4.86 -26.89
CA LYS A 233 16.81 3.91 -26.27
C LYS A 233 17.41 3.36 -25.00
N VAL A 234 16.74 3.61 -23.89
CA VAL A 234 17.01 2.95 -22.61
C VAL A 234 16.18 1.66 -22.53
N ILE A 235 16.79 0.59 -22.05
CA ILE A 235 16.15 -0.71 -21.81
C ILE A 235 16.47 -1.14 -20.40
N GLU A 236 15.42 -1.30 -19.60
CA GLU A 236 15.45 -1.75 -18.21
C GLU A 236 14.44 -2.90 -18.08
N ASN A 237 14.82 -3.99 -17.38
CA ASN A 237 13.87 -5.05 -17.02
C ASN A 237 13.47 -4.89 -15.56
N ALA A 238 12.23 -5.24 -15.25
CA ALA A 238 11.72 -5.15 -13.88
C ALA A 238 12.68 -5.74 -12.82
N TYR A 239 12.74 -5.04 -11.69
CA TYR A 239 13.50 -5.42 -10.48
C TYR A 239 15.01 -5.43 -10.65
N GLN A 240 15.55 -4.62 -11.55
CA GLN A 240 16.99 -4.54 -11.72
C GLN A 240 17.65 -3.38 -10.96
N GLY A 241 16.90 -2.39 -10.49
CA GLY A 241 17.46 -1.31 -9.69
C GLY A 241 16.45 -0.20 -9.46
N ILE A 242 16.97 0.94 -8.99
CA ILE A 242 16.31 2.25 -9.12
C ILE A 242 17.19 3.06 -10.07
N ASP A 243 16.70 3.23 -11.29
CA ASP A 243 17.48 3.75 -12.39
C ASP A 243 17.16 5.23 -12.67
N THR A 244 18.14 5.94 -13.24
CA THR A 244 18.01 7.36 -13.58
C THR A 244 18.36 7.63 -15.03
N VAL A 245 17.46 8.30 -15.75
CA VAL A 245 17.79 8.92 -17.04
C VAL A 245 18.15 10.38 -16.80
N GLN A 246 19.33 10.78 -17.24
CA GLN A 246 19.74 12.18 -17.35
C GLN A 246 19.64 12.60 -18.80
N SER A 247 18.70 13.50 -19.12
CA SER A 247 18.39 13.86 -20.51
C SER A 247 18.63 15.32 -20.82
N THR A 248 19.34 15.61 -21.92
CA THR A 248 19.46 16.98 -22.48
C THR A 248 18.43 17.28 -23.57
N VAL A 249 17.50 16.35 -23.82
CA VAL A 249 16.40 16.45 -24.78
C VAL A 249 15.06 16.12 -24.12
N THR A 250 13.96 16.40 -24.82
CA THR A 250 12.65 15.90 -24.40
C THR A 250 12.66 14.37 -24.40
N TYR A 251 12.19 13.75 -23.33
CA TYR A 251 12.32 12.31 -23.12
C TYR A 251 11.09 11.70 -22.46
N THR A 252 10.83 10.44 -22.83
CA THR A 252 9.82 9.59 -22.20
C THR A 252 10.52 8.39 -21.61
N LEU A 253 10.36 8.16 -20.31
CA LEU A 253 10.95 7.01 -19.63
C LEU A 253 10.48 5.69 -20.26
N ALA A 254 11.43 4.79 -20.46
CA ALA A 254 11.10 3.41 -20.79
C ALA A 254 10.38 2.75 -19.60
N ALA A 255 9.69 1.63 -19.86
CA ALA A 255 9.12 0.85 -18.76
C ALA A 255 10.22 0.45 -17.76
N ASN A 256 9.84 0.38 -16.48
CA ASN A 256 10.70 0.00 -15.36
C ASN A 256 11.85 0.97 -15.03
N VAL A 257 11.86 2.18 -15.59
CA VAL A 257 12.79 3.23 -15.15
C VAL A 257 12.07 4.17 -14.20
N GLU A 258 12.67 4.49 -13.07
CA GLU A 258 12.03 5.24 -11.98
C GLU A 258 12.25 6.74 -12.06
N ASN A 259 13.45 7.20 -12.45
CA ASN A 259 13.81 8.61 -12.34
C ASN A 259 14.18 9.25 -13.70
N LEU A 260 13.74 10.50 -13.88
CA LEU A 260 14.15 11.36 -14.98
C LEU A 260 14.67 12.69 -14.44
N GLU A 261 15.87 13.07 -14.87
CA GLU A 261 16.45 14.39 -14.63
C GLU A 261 16.68 15.09 -15.99
N LEU A 262 16.00 16.21 -16.21
CA LEU A 262 16.23 17.06 -17.37
C LEU A 262 17.43 17.97 -17.09
N LEU A 263 18.34 18.07 -18.04
CA LEU A 263 19.57 18.83 -17.93
C LEU A 263 19.55 20.06 -18.86
N GLY A 264 20.43 21.00 -18.55
CA GLY A 264 20.62 22.22 -19.35
C GLY A 264 19.64 23.34 -18.99
N THR A 265 19.35 24.19 -19.97
CA THR A 265 18.54 25.41 -19.78
C THR A 265 17.46 25.56 -20.86
N SER A 266 17.26 24.52 -21.67
CA SER A 266 16.24 24.55 -22.73
C SER A 266 14.90 24.12 -22.13
N SER A 267 13.81 24.66 -22.67
CA SER A 267 12.46 24.15 -22.42
C SER A 267 12.33 22.73 -22.98
N LEU A 268 12.15 21.75 -22.10
CA LEU A 268 12.04 20.34 -22.44
C LEU A 268 10.76 19.75 -21.85
N ALA A 269 10.33 18.60 -22.36
CA ALA A 269 9.29 17.82 -21.71
C ALA A 269 9.88 16.51 -21.14
N GLY A 270 9.41 16.13 -19.95
CA GLY A 270 9.71 14.88 -19.30
C GLY A 270 8.43 14.09 -19.10
N TYR A 271 8.38 12.89 -19.68
CA TYR A 271 7.25 11.98 -19.55
C TYR A 271 7.69 10.74 -18.78
N GLY A 272 6.96 10.38 -17.73
CA GLY A 272 7.16 9.15 -16.99
C GLY A 272 6.50 7.95 -17.66
N ASN A 273 6.23 6.92 -16.87
CA ASN A 273 5.64 5.66 -17.28
C ASN A 273 4.46 5.27 -16.36
N ALA A 274 4.32 3.99 -16.03
CA ALA A 274 3.22 3.52 -15.17
C ALA A 274 3.65 3.30 -13.70
N LEU A 275 4.93 3.53 -13.38
CA LEU A 275 5.49 3.49 -12.04
C LEU A 275 5.30 4.82 -11.33
N ASP A 276 5.59 4.84 -10.03
CA ASP A 276 5.72 6.05 -9.22
C ASP A 276 7.07 6.72 -9.55
N ASN A 277 7.08 7.61 -10.53
CA ASN A 277 8.27 8.26 -11.08
C ASN A 277 8.67 9.52 -10.30
N ILE A 278 9.98 9.79 -10.26
CA ILE A 278 10.50 11.10 -9.85
C ILE A 278 11.03 11.81 -11.10
N ILE A 279 10.42 12.93 -11.45
CA ILE A 279 10.80 13.74 -12.61
C ILE A 279 11.25 15.11 -12.13
N THR A 280 12.52 15.42 -12.37
CA THR A 280 13.13 16.72 -12.08
C THR A 280 13.41 17.48 -13.37
N GLY A 281 12.85 18.67 -13.48
CA GLY A 281 13.07 19.61 -14.56
C GLY A 281 14.39 20.37 -14.45
N ASN A 282 14.63 21.25 -15.43
CA ASN A 282 15.82 22.07 -15.53
C ASN A 282 15.49 23.56 -15.30
N SER A 283 16.34 24.47 -15.77
CA SER A 283 16.11 25.92 -15.60
C SER A 283 15.31 26.60 -16.72
N GLY A 284 14.77 25.83 -17.66
CA GLY A 284 13.87 26.32 -18.70
C GLY A 284 12.43 25.91 -18.43
N SER A 285 11.45 26.58 -19.07
CA SER A 285 10.04 26.19 -19.00
C SER A 285 9.78 24.76 -19.47
N ASN A 286 9.56 23.84 -18.54
CA ASN A 286 9.40 22.42 -18.75
C ASN A 286 7.93 21.99 -18.77
N THR A 287 7.66 20.83 -19.36
CA THR A 287 6.37 20.14 -19.23
C THR A 287 6.62 18.77 -18.62
N LEU A 288 6.13 18.54 -17.42
CA LEU A 288 6.36 17.32 -16.66
C LEU A 288 5.04 16.55 -16.50
N ASP A 289 5.05 15.30 -16.94
CA ASP A 289 3.91 14.40 -16.89
C ASP A 289 4.41 13.05 -16.40
N GLY A 290 4.07 12.68 -15.17
CA GLY A 290 4.53 11.45 -14.54
C GLY A 290 3.92 10.19 -15.15
N GLY A 291 2.79 10.31 -15.84
CA GLY A 291 2.00 9.19 -16.29
C GLY A 291 0.97 8.78 -15.24
N VAL A 292 0.80 7.48 -15.02
CA VAL A 292 -0.35 6.94 -14.24
C VAL A 292 -0.02 6.77 -12.74
N GLY A 293 1.26 6.70 -12.38
CA GLY A 293 1.73 6.37 -11.03
C GLY A 293 1.39 7.45 -10.01
N ALA A 294 1.83 7.27 -8.77
CA ALA A 294 1.88 8.35 -7.80
C ALA A 294 3.24 9.07 -7.95
N ASP A 295 3.27 10.13 -8.74
CA ASP A 295 4.52 10.70 -9.23
C ASP A 295 5.00 11.90 -8.41
N THR A 296 6.32 12.15 -8.37
CA THR A 296 6.89 13.40 -7.85
C THR A 296 7.44 14.24 -8.99
N LEU A 297 6.86 15.42 -9.19
CA LEU A 297 7.24 16.35 -10.26
C LEU A 297 7.86 17.61 -9.66
N VAL A 298 9.10 17.92 -10.05
CA VAL A 298 9.88 19.07 -9.58
C VAL A 298 10.26 19.92 -10.78
N GLY A 299 9.77 21.15 -10.92
CA GLY A 299 10.01 21.99 -12.10
C GLY A 299 11.43 22.52 -12.22
N GLY A 300 11.90 23.12 -11.13
CA GLY A 300 13.11 23.94 -11.16
C GLY A 300 12.77 25.36 -11.58
N MET A 301 13.69 26.05 -12.25
CA MET A 301 13.45 27.42 -12.69
C MET A 301 12.73 27.45 -14.03
N GLY A 302 11.99 28.52 -14.29
CA GLY A 302 11.23 28.70 -15.52
C GLY A 302 9.74 28.61 -15.24
N ASN A 303 8.92 28.84 -16.26
CA ASN A 303 7.47 28.68 -16.13
C ASN A 303 7.08 27.29 -16.61
N ASP A 304 6.79 26.42 -15.67
CA ASP A 304 6.62 24.99 -15.88
C ASP A 304 5.16 24.57 -15.92
N VAL A 305 4.91 23.41 -16.53
CA VAL A 305 3.59 22.80 -16.65
C VAL A 305 3.64 21.38 -16.08
N TYR A 306 2.85 21.13 -15.04
CA TYR A 306 2.65 19.80 -14.44
C TYR A 306 1.36 19.19 -14.96
N VAL A 307 1.38 17.90 -15.26
CA VAL A 307 0.18 17.10 -15.45
C VAL A 307 -0.05 16.30 -14.18
N VAL A 308 -1.25 16.44 -13.61
CA VAL A 308 -1.67 15.68 -12.43
C VAL A 308 -2.92 14.89 -12.78
N ASP A 309 -2.83 13.57 -12.65
CA ASP A 309 -3.96 12.66 -12.92
C ASP A 309 -4.19 11.64 -11.80
N ASN A 310 -3.25 11.52 -10.87
CA ASN A 310 -3.32 10.64 -9.73
C ASN A 310 -3.35 11.45 -8.43
N SER A 311 -4.18 11.05 -7.48
CA SER A 311 -4.24 11.70 -6.15
C SER A 311 -2.95 11.54 -5.33
N GLY A 312 -2.08 10.62 -5.75
CA GLY A 312 -0.74 10.43 -5.19
C GLY A 312 0.32 11.35 -5.78
N ASP A 313 0.01 12.11 -6.84
CA ASP A 313 0.98 13.02 -7.46
C ASP A 313 1.35 14.17 -6.52
N VAL A 314 2.64 14.47 -6.47
CA VAL A 314 3.22 15.56 -5.68
C VAL A 314 3.96 16.51 -6.62
N VAL A 315 3.50 17.75 -6.67
CA VAL A 315 4.19 18.85 -7.36
C VAL A 315 5.00 19.64 -6.34
N THR A 316 6.28 19.87 -6.61
CA THR A 316 7.19 20.62 -5.73
C THR A 316 7.80 21.81 -6.47
N GLU A 317 7.53 23.00 -5.96
CA GLU A 317 8.08 24.28 -6.43
C GLU A 317 8.76 25.03 -5.30
N ASN A 318 9.71 25.91 -5.64
CA ASN A 318 10.27 26.86 -4.68
C ASN A 318 9.90 28.31 -5.01
N PRO A 319 9.93 29.20 -4.00
CA PRO A 319 9.59 30.60 -4.21
C PRO A 319 10.49 31.29 -5.25
N GLY A 320 9.85 31.91 -6.25
CA GLY A 320 10.52 32.75 -7.24
C GLY A 320 11.24 31.98 -8.35
N GLU A 321 10.92 30.70 -8.53
CA GLU A 321 11.45 29.89 -9.62
C GLU A 321 10.67 30.06 -10.93
N GLY A 322 9.42 30.54 -10.88
CA GLY A 322 8.60 30.59 -12.08
C GLY A 322 7.27 31.31 -11.95
N THR A 323 6.41 31.04 -12.93
CA THR A 323 4.97 31.23 -12.84
C THR A 323 4.34 30.01 -13.45
N ASP A 324 3.89 29.12 -12.58
CA ASP A 324 3.82 27.71 -12.89
C ASP A 324 2.38 27.24 -12.97
N ARG A 325 2.17 26.13 -13.65
CA ARG A 325 0.83 25.68 -14.00
C ARG A 325 0.63 24.20 -13.75
N VAL A 326 -0.41 23.88 -13.00
CA VAL A 326 -0.92 22.50 -12.91
C VAL A 326 -2.10 22.33 -13.88
N ASN A 327 -2.01 21.31 -14.74
CA ASN A 327 -3.12 20.78 -15.51
C ASN A 327 -3.62 19.50 -14.81
N ALA A 328 -4.74 19.58 -14.08
CA ALA A 328 -5.26 18.49 -13.28
C ALA A 328 -6.48 17.83 -13.94
N SER A 329 -6.46 16.51 -14.09
CA SER A 329 -7.62 15.75 -14.58
C SER A 329 -8.57 15.24 -13.47
N ILE A 330 -8.19 15.51 -12.22
CA ILE A 330 -8.89 15.15 -10.98
C ILE A 330 -9.18 16.40 -10.12
N ASP A 331 -9.89 16.22 -9.02
CA ASP A 331 -9.98 17.26 -7.98
C ASP A 331 -8.56 17.61 -7.48
N TYR A 332 -8.23 18.90 -7.44
CA TYR A 332 -6.87 19.33 -7.09
C TYR A 332 -6.84 20.60 -6.27
N THR A 333 -5.93 20.62 -5.30
CA THR A 333 -5.57 21.80 -4.50
C THR A 333 -4.13 22.14 -4.82
N LEU A 334 -3.88 23.37 -5.26
CA LEU A 334 -2.53 23.85 -5.52
C LEU A 334 -1.67 23.76 -4.24
N GLY A 335 -0.42 23.33 -4.41
CA GLY A 335 0.63 23.47 -3.42
C GLY A 335 1.14 24.91 -3.32
N SER A 336 2.01 25.18 -2.36
CA SER A 336 2.68 26.48 -2.22
C SER A 336 3.44 26.83 -3.50
N ASP A 337 3.60 28.13 -3.75
CA ASP A 337 4.40 28.66 -4.87
C ASP A 337 3.89 28.27 -6.27
N LEU A 338 2.66 27.77 -6.39
CA LEU A 338 1.98 27.52 -7.66
C LEU A 338 0.93 28.59 -7.93
N GLU A 339 0.97 29.21 -9.11
CA GLU A 339 0.08 30.33 -9.45
C GLU A 339 -1.12 29.91 -10.30
N ASN A 340 -0.99 28.92 -11.19
CA ASN A 340 -2.02 28.61 -12.17
C ASN A 340 -2.56 27.18 -12.04
N LEU A 341 -3.88 27.03 -12.08
CA LEU A 341 -4.54 25.74 -12.16
C LEU A 341 -5.44 25.67 -13.39
N THR A 342 -5.46 24.54 -14.07
CA THR A 342 -6.52 24.20 -15.00
C THR A 342 -6.98 22.78 -14.93
N LEU A 343 -8.30 22.66 -14.90
CA LEU A 343 -8.99 21.40 -14.83
C LEU A 343 -9.17 20.87 -16.26
N THR A 344 -8.62 19.69 -16.53
CA THR A 344 -8.64 19.03 -17.85
C THR A 344 -9.49 17.75 -17.85
N GLY A 345 -10.00 17.36 -16.68
CA GLY A 345 -10.78 16.14 -16.48
C GLY A 345 -12.08 16.12 -17.30
N THR A 346 -12.62 14.91 -17.48
CA THR A 346 -13.88 14.69 -18.22
C THR A 346 -15.12 14.65 -17.33
N THR A 347 -14.97 14.94 -16.03
CA THR A 347 -16.05 15.05 -15.05
C THR A 347 -16.06 16.44 -14.42
N ALA A 348 -17.16 16.80 -13.77
CA ALA A 348 -17.19 17.97 -12.89
C ALA A 348 -16.21 17.72 -11.74
N ILE A 349 -15.19 18.57 -11.65
CA ILE A 349 -14.10 18.48 -10.67
C ILE A 349 -13.89 19.82 -9.98
N THR A 350 -13.21 19.79 -8.83
CA THR A 350 -12.97 20.91 -7.94
C THR A 350 -11.53 21.38 -8.09
N GLY A 351 -11.35 22.71 -8.18
CA GLY A 351 -10.04 23.34 -8.14
C GLY A 351 -9.92 24.27 -6.95
N THR A 352 -8.85 24.16 -6.18
CA THR A 352 -8.59 25.03 -5.01
C THR A 352 -7.23 25.69 -5.14
N GLY A 353 -7.18 27.02 -4.97
CA GLY A 353 -5.96 27.83 -4.92
C GLY A 353 -5.29 27.84 -3.54
N THR A 354 -4.46 28.85 -3.31
CA THR A 354 -3.64 29.08 -2.11
C THR A 354 -3.82 30.51 -1.63
N GLU A 355 -2.87 31.03 -0.85
CA GLU A 355 -2.80 32.43 -0.45
C GLU A 355 -2.18 33.38 -1.51
N LEU A 356 -1.82 32.85 -2.67
CA LEU A 356 -1.25 33.61 -3.78
C LEU A 356 -2.35 34.17 -4.69
N ASN A 357 -1.98 35.08 -5.60
CA ASN A 357 -2.91 35.49 -6.65
C ASN A 357 -3.02 34.37 -7.70
N ASN A 358 -4.00 33.48 -7.58
CA ASN A 358 -4.14 32.33 -8.44
C ASN A 358 -4.99 32.61 -9.69
N ALA A 359 -4.61 31.99 -10.82
CA ALA A 359 -5.45 31.93 -12.01
C ALA A 359 -5.97 30.49 -12.21
N ILE A 360 -7.25 30.29 -11.94
CA ILE A 360 -7.90 28.98 -11.96
C ILE A 360 -8.92 28.93 -13.11
N THR A 361 -8.74 27.96 -14.01
CA THR A 361 -9.69 27.71 -15.11
C THR A 361 -10.29 26.30 -15.00
N GLY A 362 -11.62 26.20 -14.95
CA GLY A 362 -12.36 24.95 -15.00
C GLY A 362 -12.39 24.30 -16.38
N ASN A 363 -13.02 23.12 -16.46
CA ASN A 363 -13.31 22.44 -17.72
C ASN A 363 -14.68 22.88 -18.26
N ALA A 364 -15.28 22.12 -19.17
CA ALA A 364 -16.56 22.49 -19.78
C ALA A 364 -17.80 22.06 -18.96
N LEU A 365 -17.60 21.48 -17.78
CA LEU A 365 -18.64 20.92 -16.92
C LEU A 365 -18.83 21.79 -15.68
N ASP A 366 -19.84 21.48 -14.87
CA ASP A 366 -20.22 22.25 -13.68
C ASP A 366 -19.15 22.10 -12.56
N ASN A 367 -18.10 22.92 -12.60
CA ASN A 367 -16.98 22.90 -11.68
C ASN A 367 -17.27 23.69 -10.39
N VAL A 368 -16.48 23.40 -9.35
CA VAL A 368 -16.40 24.22 -8.14
C VAL A 368 -14.97 24.74 -8.01
N LEU A 369 -14.80 26.06 -8.04
CA LEU A 369 -13.50 26.72 -7.95
C LEU A 369 -13.41 27.56 -6.67
N TYR A 370 -12.32 27.37 -5.91
CA TYR A 370 -11.99 28.15 -4.72
C TYR A 370 -10.67 28.90 -4.95
N GLY A 371 -10.68 30.23 -4.86
CA GLY A 371 -9.48 31.07 -4.95
C GLY A 371 -8.65 31.01 -3.67
N MET A 372 -9.33 31.10 -2.52
CA MET A 372 -8.80 31.19 -1.16
C MET A 372 -8.37 32.62 -0.79
N ASP A 373 -7.12 32.91 -0.46
CA ASP A 373 -6.67 34.28 -0.18
C ASP A 373 -5.87 34.77 -1.39
N GLY A 374 -5.92 36.07 -1.72
CA GLY A 374 -5.21 36.59 -2.90
C GLY A 374 -6.14 37.38 -3.82
N ASN A 375 -5.61 37.94 -4.90
CA ASN A 375 -6.43 38.56 -5.94
C ASN A 375 -6.55 37.56 -7.08
N ASP A 376 -7.55 36.70 -7.02
CA ASP A 376 -7.66 35.55 -7.90
C ASP A 376 -8.37 35.87 -9.20
N THR A 377 -8.12 35.05 -10.22
CA THR A 377 -8.90 35.02 -11.45
C THR A 377 -9.53 33.64 -11.61
N LEU A 378 -10.85 33.57 -11.44
CA LEU A 378 -11.63 32.34 -11.53
C LEU A 378 -12.45 32.32 -12.83
N ASN A 379 -12.24 31.30 -13.65
CA ASN A 379 -13.01 31.05 -14.87
C ASN A 379 -13.55 29.62 -14.86
N GLY A 380 -14.85 29.47 -14.61
CA GLY A 380 -15.49 28.15 -14.53
C GLY A 380 -15.45 27.35 -15.83
N GLY A 381 -15.42 28.04 -16.98
CA GLY A 381 -15.61 27.42 -18.29
C GLY A 381 -17.07 27.49 -18.72
N LEU A 382 -17.51 26.56 -19.56
CA LEU A 382 -18.86 26.59 -20.16
C LEU A 382 -19.97 26.06 -19.25
N GLY A 383 -19.62 25.41 -18.14
CA GLY A 383 -20.53 24.74 -17.21
C GLY A 383 -21.41 25.71 -16.44
N ALA A 384 -22.30 25.20 -15.57
CA ALA A 384 -22.94 26.01 -14.54
C ALA A 384 -22.10 25.93 -13.27
N ASP A 385 -21.18 26.86 -13.10
CA ASP A 385 -20.06 26.72 -12.17
C ASP A 385 -20.33 27.38 -10.81
N THR A 386 -19.65 26.91 -9.76
CA THR A 386 -19.57 27.63 -8.48
C THR A 386 -18.18 28.24 -8.33
N LEU A 387 -18.11 29.57 -8.28
CA LEU A 387 -16.85 30.32 -8.18
C LEU A 387 -16.81 31.03 -6.83
N VAL A 388 -15.86 30.66 -5.98
CA VAL A 388 -15.67 31.24 -4.64
C VAL A 388 -14.28 31.86 -4.61
N GLY A 389 -14.18 33.19 -4.64
CA GLY A 389 -12.89 33.90 -4.59
C GLY A 389 -12.23 33.74 -3.24
N GLY A 390 -12.71 34.47 -2.25
CA GLY A 390 -12.31 34.27 -0.85
C GLY A 390 -11.91 35.59 -0.23
N MET A 391 -10.67 35.76 0.23
CA MET A 391 -10.15 37.08 0.65
C MET A 391 -9.34 37.71 -0.48
N GLY A 392 -9.53 39.00 -0.72
CA GLY A 392 -8.80 39.81 -1.69
C GLY A 392 -9.71 40.36 -2.79
N ASN A 393 -9.12 40.84 -3.90
CA ASN A 393 -9.91 41.42 -4.99
C ASN A 393 -9.93 40.46 -6.19
N ASP A 394 -10.99 39.69 -6.27
CA ASP A 394 -11.10 38.62 -7.25
C ASP A 394 -11.77 39.06 -8.56
N VAL A 395 -11.42 38.35 -9.63
CA VAL A 395 -11.95 38.51 -10.98
C VAL A 395 -12.65 37.21 -11.39
N TYR A 396 -13.93 37.34 -11.76
CA TYR A 396 -14.73 36.20 -12.22
C TYR A 396 -15.05 36.33 -13.70
N VAL A 397 -14.79 35.25 -14.42
CA VAL A 397 -15.33 35.04 -15.77
C VAL A 397 -16.63 34.26 -15.62
N VAL A 398 -17.74 34.97 -15.87
CA VAL A 398 -19.10 34.41 -15.81
C VAL A 398 -19.62 34.39 -17.24
N ASP A 399 -19.68 33.22 -17.84
CA ASP A 399 -20.12 33.05 -19.22
C ASP A 399 -21.37 32.15 -19.37
N ASN A 400 -21.74 31.46 -18.30
CA ASN A 400 -22.99 30.70 -18.22
C ASN A 400 -23.97 31.36 -17.25
N SER A 401 -25.26 31.32 -17.59
CA SER A 401 -26.32 31.86 -16.71
C SER A 401 -26.55 31.06 -15.42
N GLY A 402 -25.99 29.84 -15.36
CA GLY A 402 -26.03 28.95 -14.20
C GLY A 402 -24.91 29.21 -13.19
N ASP A 403 -23.93 30.05 -13.53
CA ASP A 403 -22.79 30.34 -12.66
C ASP A 403 -23.22 31.02 -11.36
N VAL A 404 -22.65 30.56 -10.26
CA VAL A 404 -22.85 31.07 -8.90
C VAL A 404 -21.53 31.61 -8.38
N VAL A 405 -21.47 32.92 -8.19
CA VAL A 405 -20.32 33.60 -7.58
C VAL A 405 -20.59 33.81 -6.09
N THR A 406 -19.65 33.39 -5.25
CA THR A 406 -19.66 33.61 -3.80
C THR A 406 -18.45 34.43 -3.38
N GLU A 407 -18.70 35.47 -2.60
CA GLU A 407 -17.72 36.46 -2.16
C GLU A 407 -17.84 36.71 -0.67
N ASN A 408 -16.72 36.95 0.01
CA ASN A 408 -16.75 37.31 1.43
C ASN A 408 -17.20 38.77 1.61
N PRO A 409 -18.05 39.05 2.63
CA PRO A 409 -18.54 40.40 2.86
C PRO A 409 -17.43 41.33 3.39
N GLY A 410 -16.99 42.28 2.56
CA GLY A 410 -16.04 43.33 2.97
C GLY A 410 -15.22 43.94 1.84
N GLU A 411 -15.21 43.31 0.66
CA GLU A 411 -14.25 43.61 -0.40
C GLU A 411 -14.96 44.05 -1.69
N LEU A 412 -14.31 44.94 -2.45
CA LEU A 412 -14.88 45.52 -3.65
C LEU A 412 -14.73 44.52 -4.80
N VAL A 413 -15.79 43.80 -5.16
CA VAL A 413 -15.86 43.06 -6.43
C VAL A 413 -15.64 44.06 -7.57
N GLN A 414 -14.42 44.09 -8.11
CA GLN A 414 -14.03 45.17 -9.01
C GLN A 414 -14.60 44.91 -10.41
N HIS A 415 -14.61 43.65 -10.87
CA HIS A 415 -15.05 43.30 -12.23
C HIS A 415 -15.61 41.87 -12.35
N CYS A 416 -16.92 41.76 -12.59
CA CYS A 416 -17.53 40.54 -13.14
C CYS A 416 -17.66 40.73 -14.66
N PHE A 417 -16.91 39.97 -15.45
CA PHE A 417 -16.94 40.08 -16.91
C PHE A 417 -17.92 39.08 -17.50
N CYS A 418 -19.09 39.55 -17.97
CA CYS A 418 -19.99 38.73 -18.79
C CYS A 418 -19.51 38.73 -20.25
N LYS A 419 -19.06 37.59 -20.78
CA LYS A 419 -18.69 37.44 -22.19
C LYS A 419 -19.95 37.18 -23.03
N PHE A 420 -20.47 38.22 -23.70
CA PHE A 420 -21.58 38.07 -24.64
C PHE A 420 -21.05 37.83 -26.07
N GLU A 421 -21.16 36.61 -26.60
CA GLU A 421 -20.90 36.34 -28.03
C GLU A 421 -22.01 36.92 -28.91
N PHE A 422 -21.68 37.95 -29.69
CA PHE A 422 -22.59 38.53 -30.67
C PHE A 422 -22.61 37.70 -31.96
N ILE A 423 -23.65 36.88 -32.15
CA ILE A 423 -23.97 36.31 -33.46
C ILE A 423 -24.55 37.42 -34.37
N ARG A 424 -23.75 37.84 -35.37
CA ARG A 424 -23.95 38.67 -36.59
C ARG A 424 -25.11 39.71 -36.68
N PRO A 425 -24.88 40.85 -37.35
CA PRO A 425 -25.70 42.06 -37.22
C PRO A 425 -26.94 42.03 -38.12
N GLY A 426 -28.12 42.12 -37.53
CA GLY A 426 -29.35 42.30 -38.30
C GLY A 426 -30.66 42.15 -37.52
N ALA A 427 -30.93 43.01 -36.52
CA ALA A 427 -32.30 43.41 -36.17
C ALA A 427 -32.30 44.52 -35.11
N ARG A 428 -32.91 45.64 -35.50
CA ARG A 428 -33.02 46.93 -34.80
C ARG A 428 -33.74 46.87 -33.44
N ALA A 429 -33.21 47.68 -32.52
CA ALA A 429 -33.88 48.54 -31.53
C ALA A 429 -34.81 47.98 -30.44
N GLU A 430 -35.32 46.74 -30.48
CA GLU A 430 -36.13 46.20 -29.36
C GLU A 430 -35.34 45.40 -28.32
N ARG A 431 -34.05 45.11 -28.59
CA ARG A 431 -33.19 44.32 -27.69
C ARG A 431 -32.46 45.11 -26.59
N LEU A 432 -32.43 46.44 -26.66
CA LEU A 432 -31.78 47.28 -25.65
C LEU A 432 -32.53 47.29 -24.31
N ALA A 433 -33.83 46.98 -24.29
CA ALA A 433 -34.59 46.86 -23.04
C ALA A 433 -34.31 45.54 -22.30
N LYS A 434 -34.15 44.43 -23.05
CA LYS A 434 -33.93 43.09 -22.45
C LYS A 434 -32.53 42.96 -21.82
N VAL A 435 -31.52 43.58 -22.42
CA VAL A 435 -30.17 43.71 -21.84
C VAL A 435 -30.16 44.53 -20.54
N SER A 436 -31.10 45.46 -20.36
CA SER A 436 -31.25 46.22 -19.11
C SER A 436 -31.95 45.43 -18.00
N GLU A 437 -32.76 44.43 -18.36
CA GLU A 437 -33.54 43.61 -17.44
C GLU A 437 -32.70 42.46 -16.87
N ASP A 438 -31.86 41.84 -17.70
CA ASP A 438 -30.90 40.81 -17.27
C ASP A 438 -29.76 41.41 -16.42
N ARG A 439 -29.25 42.60 -16.79
CA ARG A 439 -28.36 43.39 -15.92
C ARG A 439 -29.01 43.73 -14.57
N ARG A 440 -30.33 43.99 -14.55
CA ARG A 440 -31.08 44.27 -13.32
C ARG A 440 -31.39 43.01 -12.50
N ARG A 441 -31.45 41.83 -13.10
CA ARG A 441 -31.80 40.58 -12.41
C ARG A 441 -30.60 40.02 -11.65
N VAL A 442 -29.42 40.05 -12.27
CA VAL A 442 -28.13 39.73 -11.61
C VAL A 442 -27.86 40.74 -10.48
N LEU A 443 -28.11 42.04 -10.71
CA LEU A 443 -27.96 43.06 -9.67
C LEU A 443 -29.08 43.05 -8.60
N ARG A 444 -30.29 42.54 -8.89
CA ARG A 444 -31.39 42.46 -7.91
C ARG A 444 -31.27 41.27 -6.96
N GLY A 445 -30.69 40.14 -7.40
CA GLY A 445 -30.30 39.06 -6.48
C GLY A 445 -29.31 39.57 -5.42
N TYR A 446 -28.45 40.51 -5.82
CA TYR A 446 -27.42 41.15 -4.99
C TYR A 446 -27.96 42.12 -3.91
N ILE A 447 -29.15 42.71 -4.09
CA ILE A 447 -29.65 43.77 -3.18
C ILE A 447 -30.52 43.20 -2.03
N THR A 448 -31.03 41.98 -2.13
CA THR A 448 -31.92 41.42 -1.10
C THR A 448 -31.21 40.81 0.12
N SER A 449 -29.88 40.63 0.10
CA SER A 449 -29.12 40.06 1.23
C SER A 449 -28.38 41.10 2.11
N ASN A 450 -28.25 42.37 1.68
CA ASN A 450 -27.30 43.32 2.31
C ASN A 450 -27.88 44.66 2.80
N LEU A 451 -29.12 44.69 3.28
CA LEU A 451 -29.76 45.94 3.78
C LEU A 451 -29.79 46.12 5.32
N GLU A 452 -28.96 45.42 6.09
CA GLU A 452 -28.86 45.62 7.55
C GLU A 452 -27.57 46.32 8.03
N GLY A 453 -26.61 46.65 7.16
CA GLY A 453 -25.41 47.36 7.61
C GLY A 453 -24.67 48.07 6.49
N VAL A 454 -24.78 49.40 6.46
CA VAL A 454 -23.74 50.41 6.10
C VAL A 454 -24.47 51.69 5.65
N LYS A 455 -24.64 52.61 6.61
CA LYS A 455 -24.99 54.01 6.36
C LYS A 455 -23.71 54.81 6.07
N SER A 456 -23.22 54.79 4.83
CA SER A 456 -22.50 55.93 4.21
C SER A 456 -21.86 55.50 2.90
N LEU A 457 -22.47 55.87 1.77
CA LEU A 457 -21.77 55.94 0.50
C LEU A 457 -22.06 57.31 -0.11
N GLN A 458 -21.01 58.13 -0.06
CA GLN A 458 -20.93 59.46 -0.63
C GLN A 458 -20.95 59.31 -2.16
N ARG A 459 -21.80 60.10 -2.84
CA ARG A 459 -21.95 60.10 -4.30
C ARG A 459 -20.62 60.45 -4.97
N ILE A 460 -20.11 59.57 -5.84
CA ILE A 460 -19.04 59.89 -6.81
C ILE A 460 -19.69 59.96 -8.21
N PRO A 461 -19.50 61.04 -8.99
CA PRO A 461 -20.17 61.22 -10.26
C PRO A 461 -19.51 60.40 -11.39
N PHE A 462 -20.35 59.75 -12.19
CA PHE A 462 -20.00 59.12 -13.46
C PHE A 462 -19.54 60.19 -14.47
N MET A 463 -18.35 60.01 -15.05
CA MET A 463 -17.86 60.77 -16.20
C MET A 463 -17.94 59.84 -17.41
N VAL A 464 -18.83 60.15 -18.35
CA VAL A 464 -19.00 59.43 -19.62
C VAL A 464 -17.98 59.99 -20.61
N ALA A 465 -17.13 59.12 -21.15
CA ALA A 465 -16.35 59.41 -22.36
C ALA A 465 -17.12 58.86 -23.57
N LEU A 466 -17.68 59.82 -24.32
CA LEU A 466 -18.32 59.81 -25.65
C LEU A 466 -19.50 58.87 -25.91
#